data_AF-A0A8T4F1G5-F1
#
_entry.id   AF-A0A8T4F1G5-F1
#
_cell.length_a   1.000
_cell.length_b   1.000
_cell.length_c   1.000
_cell.angle_alpha   90.00
_cell.angle_beta   90.00
_cell.angle_gamma   90.00
#
_symmetry.space_group_name_H-M   'P 1'
#
loop_
_entity.id
_entity.type
_entity.pdbx_description
1 polymer ?
#
loop_
_entity_poly.entity_id
_entity_poly.type
_entity_poly.pdbx_seq_one_letter_code
_entity_poly.pdbx_strand_id
1 'polypeptide(L)'
;MFRTMIATGVAVTALVVPAAAAQASSSHGLHFRKGLTLTVPSSWKVAGKGDWKRVVTGKHSFQVLGPEAIKMGHEIFRPYTPDAPFYPATDVQPCPYDKKLYIGTAGTPVKGLKQVGPGHKAYYRAWPIACTNHSGKVVGHFTQREWYLPASKILIVDRFGTKNLAAILKNASWS
;
A
#
# COMPACT_ATOMS: atom_id res chain seq x y z
N MET A 1 -45.78 -23.76 -60.40
CA MET A 1 -45.95 -22.68 -59.41
C MET A 1 -44.60 -22.44 -58.75
N PHE A 2 -43.87 -21.42 -59.20
CA PHE A 2 -42.58 -21.02 -58.63
C PHE A 2 -42.81 -20.00 -57.50
N ARG A 3 -42.19 -20.19 -56.33
CA ARG A 3 -42.09 -19.18 -55.28
C ARG A 3 -40.62 -18.93 -54.96
N THR A 4 -40.13 -17.81 -55.46
CA THR A 4 -38.84 -17.20 -55.13
C THR A 4 -38.97 -16.50 -53.77
N MET A 5 -38.09 -16.80 -52.81
CA MET A 5 -37.93 -16.01 -51.59
C MET A 5 -36.68 -15.14 -51.71
N ILE A 6 -36.84 -13.84 -51.53
CA ILE A 6 -35.77 -12.83 -51.50
C ILE A 6 -35.38 -12.65 -50.02
N ALA A 7 -34.10 -12.85 -49.70
CA ALA A 7 -33.53 -12.55 -48.38
C ALA A 7 -32.77 -11.22 -48.44
N THR A 8 -33.28 -10.20 -47.73
CA THR A 8 -32.64 -8.91 -47.54
C THR A 8 -31.71 -8.96 -46.33
N GLY A 9 -30.39 -8.90 -46.57
CA GLY A 9 -29.38 -8.78 -45.52
C GLY A 9 -29.19 -7.33 -45.09
N VAL A 10 -29.33 -7.04 -43.80
CA VAL A 10 -29.01 -5.74 -43.19
C VAL A 10 -27.55 -5.75 -42.75
N ALA A 11 -26.70 -4.91 -43.35
CA ALA A 11 -25.32 -4.73 -42.95
C ALA A 11 -25.24 -3.77 -41.74
N VAL A 12 -24.73 -4.26 -40.61
CA VAL A 12 -24.47 -3.45 -39.41
C VAL A 12 -23.04 -2.91 -39.49
N THR A 13 -22.89 -1.60 -39.69
CA THR A 13 -21.60 -0.90 -39.59
C THR A 13 -21.22 -0.73 -38.12
N ALA A 14 -20.22 -1.49 -37.66
CA ALA A 14 -19.64 -1.31 -36.33
C ALA A 14 -18.79 -0.03 -36.30
N LEU A 15 -19.21 0.96 -35.50
CA LEU A 15 -18.40 2.14 -35.19
C LEU A 15 -17.23 1.72 -34.30
N VAL A 16 -16.01 1.80 -34.84
CA VAL A 16 -14.77 1.60 -34.08
C VAL A 16 -14.56 2.84 -33.21
N VAL A 17 -14.90 2.74 -31.93
CA VAL A 17 -14.57 3.79 -30.96
C VAL A 17 -13.06 3.70 -30.69
N PRO A 18 -12.26 4.76 -30.93
CA PRO A 18 -10.85 4.71 -30.58
C PRO A 18 -10.73 4.60 -29.06
N ALA A 19 -10.09 3.52 -28.60
CA ALA A 19 -9.73 3.36 -27.20
C ALA A 19 -8.86 4.57 -26.80
N ALA A 20 -9.38 5.40 -25.90
CA ALA A 20 -8.61 6.48 -25.30
C ALA A 20 -7.29 5.90 -24.77
N ALA A 21 -6.18 6.28 -25.40
CA ALA A 21 -4.85 5.90 -24.95
C ALA A 21 -4.69 6.41 -23.51
N ALA A 22 -4.74 5.48 -22.54
CA ALA A 22 -4.40 5.79 -21.18
C ALA A 22 -2.99 6.37 -21.19
N GLN A 23 -2.86 7.66 -20.85
CA GLN A 23 -1.56 8.30 -20.73
C GLN A 23 -0.71 7.48 -19.78
N ALA A 24 0.29 6.78 -20.33
CA ALA A 24 1.25 6.03 -19.54
C ALA A 24 1.96 7.04 -18.66
N SER A 25 1.56 7.09 -17.39
CA SER A 25 2.23 7.92 -16.39
C SER A 25 3.68 7.46 -16.34
N SER A 26 4.63 8.37 -16.57
CA SER A 26 6.05 8.05 -16.49
C SER A 26 6.35 7.40 -15.14
N SER A 27 7.17 6.36 -15.15
CA SER A 27 7.54 5.60 -13.96
C SER A 27 9.05 5.53 -13.80
N HIS A 28 9.51 5.31 -12.57
CA HIS A 28 10.92 5.11 -12.27
C HIS A 28 11.08 4.06 -11.16
N GLY A 29 12.28 3.49 -11.07
CA GLY A 29 12.65 2.55 -10.03
C GLY A 29 13.05 3.26 -8.74
N LEU A 30 12.50 2.82 -7.62
CA LEU A 30 12.99 3.14 -6.28
C LEU A 30 13.70 1.93 -5.70
N HIS A 31 15.01 2.06 -5.51
CA HIS A 31 15.86 1.01 -4.97
C HIS A 31 15.88 1.06 -3.44
N PHE A 32 15.68 -0.09 -2.82
CA PHE A 32 15.76 -0.31 -1.40
C PHE A 32 16.77 -1.43 -1.10
N ARG A 33 17.04 -1.63 0.17
CA ARG A 33 18.01 -2.62 0.64
C ARG A 33 17.64 -4.05 0.20
N LYS A 34 18.66 -4.91 0.13
CA LYS A 34 18.54 -6.33 -0.24
C LYS A 34 17.88 -6.55 -1.62
N GLY A 35 18.11 -5.62 -2.55
CA GLY A 35 17.71 -5.77 -3.95
C GLY A 35 16.27 -5.37 -4.28
N LEU A 36 15.43 -5.05 -3.28
CA LEU A 36 14.05 -4.66 -3.53
C LEU A 36 14.00 -3.37 -4.36
N THR A 37 13.34 -3.43 -5.51
CA THR A 37 13.10 -2.27 -6.35
C THR A 37 11.61 -2.12 -6.65
N LEU A 38 11.06 -0.93 -6.41
CA LEU A 38 9.67 -0.59 -6.70
C LEU A 38 9.59 0.29 -7.94
N THR A 39 8.86 -0.14 -8.96
CA THR A 39 8.50 0.71 -10.09
C THR A 39 7.28 1.55 -9.71
N VAL A 40 7.47 2.85 -9.56
CA VAL A 40 6.44 3.79 -9.07
C VAL A 40 6.21 4.94 -10.04
N PRO A 41 5.07 5.64 -9.97
CA PRO A 41 4.87 6.88 -10.71
C PRO A 41 5.97 7.91 -10.45
N SER A 42 6.39 8.65 -11.49
CA SER A 42 7.43 9.69 -11.43
C SER A 42 7.12 10.83 -10.45
N SER A 43 5.85 11.05 -10.13
CA SER A 43 5.43 12.04 -9.13
C SER A 43 5.73 11.62 -7.68
N TRP A 44 6.04 10.35 -7.44
CA TRP A 44 6.35 9.85 -6.10
C TRP A 44 7.79 10.15 -5.74
N LYS A 45 8.01 10.54 -4.49
CA LYS A 45 9.33 10.96 -3.99
C LYS A 45 9.74 10.14 -2.78
N VAL A 46 11.02 9.83 -2.66
CA VAL A 46 11.58 9.20 -1.46
C VAL A 46 12.21 10.25 -0.57
N ALA A 47 11.86 10.22 0.70
CA ALA A 47 12.50 11.00 1.76
C ALA A 47 13.01 10.07 2.87
N GLY A 48 13.82 10.61 3.76
CA GLY A 48 14.38 9.88 4.90
C GLY A 48 15.75 9.25 4.63
N LYS A 49 16.38 8.77 5.71
CA LYS A 49 17.78 8.31 5.71
C LYS A 49 17.87 6.89 6.25
N GLY A 50 18.88 6.14 5.76
CA GLY A 50 19.17 4.78 6.20
C GLY A 50 17.95 3.86 6.08
N ASP A 51 17.64 3.17 7.17
CA ASP A 51 16.55 2.20 7.28
C ASP A 51 15.18 2.83 7.50
N TRP A 52 15.05 4.16 7.51
CA TRP A 52 13.77 4.84 7.63
C TRP A 52 13.44 5.62 6.36
N LYS A 53 12.85 4.95 5.38
CA LYS A 53 12.45 5.57 4.12
C LYS A 53 10.96 5.85 4.10
N ARG A 54 10.58 7.03 3.62
CA ARG A 54 9.19 7.45 3.39
C ARG A 54 8.99 7.70 1.91
N VAL A 55 8.02 7.02 1.31
CA VAL A 55 7.62 7.23 -0.08
C VAL A 55 6.39 8.12 -0.09
N VAL A 56 6.52 9.34 -0.60
CA VAL A 56 5.48 10.37 -0.65
C VAL A 56 4.71 10.27 -1.96
N THR A 57 3.39 10.14 -1.87
CA THR A 57 2.47 9.90 -2.98
C THR A 57 1.44 11.03 -3.09
N GLY A 58 1.91 12.29 -3.05
CA GLY A 58 1.08 13.49 -2.89
C GLY A 58 0.88 13.85 -1.41
N LYS A 59 -0.38 14.00 -0.96
CA LYS A 59 -0.70 14.31 0.45
C LYS A 59 -0.53 13.13 1.42
N HIS A 60 -0.22 11.95 0.89
CA HIS A 60 -0.08 10.70 1.64
C HIS A 60 1.33 10.12 1.49
N SER A 61 1.66 9.15 2.32
CA SER A 61 2.93 8.45 2.22
C SER A 61 2.87 7.06 2.86
N PHE A 62 3.75 6.17 2.46
CA PHE A 62 4.01 4.93 3.19
C PHE A 62 5.49 4.84 3.56
N GLN A 63 5.80 3.94 4.47
CA GLN A 63 7.17 3.76 4.98
C GLN A 63 7.74 2.45 4.45
N VAL A 64 9.03 2.45 4.15
CA VAL A 64 9.83 1.25 3.86
C VAL A 64 10.95 1.23 4.87
N LEU A 65 10.91 0.26 5.77
CA LEU A 65 11.70 0.19 6.98
C LEU A 65 12.70 -0.97 6.90
N GLY A 66 13.93 -0.71 7.30
CA GLY A 66 15.00 -1.70 7.40
C GLY A 66 15.28 -2.14 8.85
N PRO A 67 16.33 -2.95 9.08
CA PRO A 67 16.62 -3.58 10.37
C PRO A 67 16.76 -2.60 11.52
N GLU A 68 17.46 -1.47 11.35
CA GLU A 68 17.62 -0.50 12.44
C GLU A 68 16.31 0.19 12.81
N ALA A 69 15.44 0.46 11.82
CA ALA A 69 14.13 1.02 12.08
C ALA A 69 13.21 0.02 12.79
N ILE A 70 13.20 -1.25 12.38
CA ILE A 70 12.31 -2.26 12.98
C ILE A 70 12.80 -2.76 14.35
N LYS A 71 14.01 -2.42 14.80
CA LYS A 71 14.40 -2.60 16.23
C LYS A 71 13.61 -1.68 17.17
N MET A 72 13.04 -0.60 16.63
CA MET A 72 12.19 0.36 17.33
C MET A 72 10.85 0.44 16.59
N GLY A 73 10.06 -0.62 16.65
CA GLY A 73 8.84 -0.75 15.85
C GLY A 73 7.53 -0.80 16.61
N HIS A 74 7.56 -1.11 17.90
CA HIS A 74 6.39 -1.09 18.77
C HIS A 74 6.47 0.02 19.80
N GLU A 75 5.37 0.15 20.55
CA GLU A 75 5.24 1.08 21.66
C GLU A 75 6.44 0.91 22.61
N ILE A 76 6.84 2.02 23.25
CA ILE A 76 8.05 2.13 24.07
C ILE A 76 9.33 1.67 23.34
N PHE A 77 9.35 1.82 22.01
CA PHE A 77 10.48 1.53 21.11
C PHE A 77 10.96 0.07 21.13
N ARG A 78 10.08 -0.88 21.41
CA ARG A 78 10.42 -2.31 21.35
C ARG A 78 10.61 -2.79 19.89
N PRO A 79 11.37 -3.88 19.68
CA PRO A 79 11.50 -4.50 18.36
C PRO A 79 10.16 -4.90 17.77
N TYR A 80 10.02 -4.72 16.46
CA TYR A 80 8.83 -5.12 15.71
C TYR A 80 8.70 -6.64 15.61
N THR A 81 7.50 -7.11 15.88
CA THR A 81 6.98 -8.45 15.62
C THR A 81 5.61 -8.33 14.94
N PRO A 82 5.21 -9.30 14.09
CA PRO A 82 3.97 -9.20 13.31
C PRO A 82 2.68 -9.53 14.11
N ASP A 83 2.77 -9.52 15.45
CA ASP A 83 1.70 -9.77 16.42
C ASP A 83 1.06 -8.48 16.96
N ALA A 84 1.67 -7.31 16.71
CA ALA A 84 1.13 -5.99 16.99
C ALA A 84 1.38 -5.04 15.80
N PRO A 85 0.64 -3.91 15.66
CA PRO A 85 0.93 -2.92 14.64
C PRO A 85 2.26 -2.21 14.90
N PHE A 86 2.90 -1.75 13.83
CA PHE A 86 4.02 -0.82 13.91
C PHE A 86 3.56 0.51 14.53
N TYR A 87 4.06 0.83 15.73
CA TYR A 87 3.70 2.01 16.50
C TYR A 87 4.86 2.43 17.43
N PRO A 88 5.95 2.99 16.88
CA PRO A 88 7.15 3.29 17.65
C PRO A 88 7.06 4.63 18.36
N ALA A 89 6.21 4.69 19.39
CA ALA A 89 5.95 5.89 20.17
C ALA A 89 5.84 5.57 21.67
N THR A 90 6.05 6.58 22.50
CA THR A 90 5.77 6.56 23.95
C THR A 90 4.55 7.38 24.32
N ASP A 91 3.97 8.07 23.33
CA ASP A 91 2.83 8.97 23.46
C ASP A 91 1.71 8.59 22.47
N VAL A 92 0.58 9.27 22.60
CA VAL A 92 -0.56 9.09 21.69
C VAL A 92 -0.37 9.95 20.44
N GLN A 93 -0.23 9.28 19.30
CA GLN A 93 0.03 9.93 18.01
C GLN A 93 -1.27 10.43 17.36
N PRO A 94 -1.22 11.49 16.53
CA PRO A 94 -2.38 11.95 15.79
C PRO A 94 -2.88 10.94 14.77
N CYS A 95 -4.19 10.93 14.53
CA CYS A 95 -4.79 10.08 13.50
C CYS A 95 -4.37 10.50 12.08
N PRO A 96 -4.14 9.54 11.16
CA PRO A 96 -3.59 9.85 9.84
C PRO A 96 -4.45 10.80 8.99
N TYR A 97 -5.76 10.74 9.12
CA TYR A 97 -6.69 11.55 8.30
C TYR A 97 -7.16 12.84 8.97
N ASP A 98 -7.03 12.95 10.30
CA ASP A 98 -7.39 14.16 11.06
C ASP A 98 -6.44 14.33 12.26
N LYS A 99 -5.66 15.40 12.24
CA LYS A 99 -4.65 15.72 13.25
C LYS A 99 -5.25 16.15 14.60
N LYS A 100 -6.55 16.43 14.66
CA LYS A 100 -7.28 16.75 15.90
C LYS A 100 -7.77 15.50 16.64
N LEU A 101 -7.61 14.33 16.01
CA LEU A 101 -7.96 13.03 16.58
C LEU A 101 -6.70 12.26 16.95
N TYR A 102 -6.88 11.27 17.81
CA TYR A 102 -5.82 10.48 18.41
C TYR A 102 -5.91 9.02 18.00
N ILE A 103 -4.77 8.38 17.76
CA ILE A 103 -4.71 6.94 17.53
C ILE A 103 -5.12 6.22 18.81
N GLY A 104 -6.15 5.39 18.71
CA GLY A 104 -6.62 4.52 19.78
C GLY A 104 -6.21 3.07 19.57
N THR A 105 -6.99 2.16 20.15
CA THR A 105 -6.72 0.72 20.14
C THR A 105 -6.78 0.12 18.74
N ALA A 106 -5.84 -0.78 18.46
CA ALA A 106 -5.87 -1.64 17.28
C ALA A 106 -6.79 -2.85 17.51
N GLY A 107 -7.68 -3.12 16.54
CA GLY A 107 -8.50 -4.32 16.52
C GLY A 107 -7.77 -5.52 15.89
N THR A 108 -8.49 -6.62 15.75
CA THR A 108 -7.97 -7.86 15.15
C THR A 108 -7.57 -7.65 13.69
N PRO A 109 -6.34 -7.99 13.28
CA PRO A 109 -5.89 -7.76 11.92
C PRO A 109 -6.40 -8.85 10.98
N VAL A 110 -6.59 -8.47 9.72
CA VAL A 110 -6.59 -9.44 8.63
C VAL A 110 -5.16 -9.94 8.43
N LYS A 111 -4.97 -11.26 8.47
CA LYS A 111 -3.65 -11.91 8.33
C LYS A 111 -3.56 -12.66 7.01
N GLY A 112 -2.36 -12.73 6.43
CA GLY A 112 -2.11 -13.58 5.27
C GLY A 112 -0.68 -13.46 4.74
N LEU A 113 -0.45 -14.02 3.56
CA LEU A 113 0.75 -13.81 2.77
C LEU A 113 0.40 -12.98 1.54
N LYS A 114 1.20 -11.96 1.24
CA LYS A 114 1.05 -11.13 0.02
C LYS A 114 2.34 -11.15 -0.77
N GLN A 115 2.21 -11.29 -2.09
CA GLN A 115 3.35 -11.24 -3.01
C GLN A 115 4.00 -9.86 -2.97
N VAL A 116 5.33 -9.83 -2.98
CA VAL A 116 6.16 -8.63 -3.11
C VAL A 116 7.23 -8.91 -4.16
N GLY A 117 6.86 -8.96 -5.44
CA GLY A 117 7.74 -9.36 -6.53
C GLY A 117 7.93 -10.88 -6.65
N PRO A 118 8.39 -11.40 -7.80
CA PRO A 118 8.57 -12.85 -8.02
C PRO A 118 9.42 -13.51 -6.92
N GLY A 119 9.00 -14.70 -6.46
CA GLY A 119 9.72 -15.46 -5.43
C GLY A 119 9.63 -14.92 -3.99
N HIS A 120 9.06 -13.74 -3.78
CA HIS A 120 9.07 -13.07 -2.47
C HIS A 120 7.64 -12.85 -1.95
N LYS A 121 7.35 -13.36 -0.75
CA LYS A 121 6.07 -13.14 -0.05
C LYS A 121 6.33 -12.50 1.30
N ALA A 122 5.50 -11.52 1.64
CA ALA A 122 5.51 -10.87 2.95
C ALA A 122 4.42 -11.44 3.85
N TYR A 123 4.69 -11.52 5.14
CA TYR A 123 3.64 -11.59 6.15
C TYR A 123 2.83 -10.30 6.07
N TYR A 124 1.57 -10.44 5.71
CA TYR A 124 0.64 -9.33 5.58
C TYR A 124 -0.22 -9.21 6.84
N ARG A 125 -0.35 -7.98 7.31
CA ARG A 125 -1.31 -7.58 8.35
C ARG A 125 -2.07 -6.34 7.88
N ALA A 126 -3.38 -6.32 8.07
CA ALA A 126 -4.18 -5.12 7.94
C ALA A 126 -4.90 -4.86 9.25
N TRP A 127 -4.36 -3.92 10.04
CA TRP A 127 -4.86 -3.57 11.35
C TRP A 127 -5.95 -2.51 11.24
N PRO A 128 -7.21 -2.79 11.62
CA PRO A 128 -8.17 -1.73 11.86
C PRO A 128 -7.77 -1.00 13.15
N ILE A 129 -7.55 0.30 13.10
CA ILE A 129 -7.10 1.10 14.25
C ILE A 129 -8.11 2.21 14.48
N ALA A 130 -8.59 2.31 15.72
CA ALA A 130 -9.54 3.34 16.12
C ALA A 130 -8.91 4.73 16.12
N CYS A 131 -9.74 5.73 15.85
CA CYS A 131 -9.45 7.14 16.07
C CYS A 131 -10.39 7.69 17.13
N THR A 132 -9.85 8.34 18.14
CA THR A 132 -10.61 8.90 19.26
C THR A 132 -10.52 10.42 19.30
N ASN A 133 -11.53 11.07 19.86
CA ASN A 133 -11.44 12.47 20.26
C ASN A 133 -10.72 12.62 21.62
N HIS A 134 -10.60 13.85 22.14
CA HIS A 134 -9.99 14.13 23.45
C HIS A 134 -10.66 13.43 24.64
N SER A 135 -11.96 13.10 24.53
CA SER A 135 -12.69 12.39 25.59
C SER A 135 -12.53 10.86 25.51
N GLY A 136 -11.66 10.36 24.61
CA GLY A 136 -11.47 8.93 24.38
C GLY A 136 -12.59 8.24 23.59
N LYS A 137 -13.59 8.99 23.09
CA LYS A 137 -14.68 8.42 22.30
C LYS A 137 -14.18 8.07 20.90
N VAL A 138 -14.42 6.84 20.45
CA VAL A 138 -14.15 6.42 19.07
C VAL A 138 -15.06 7.18 18.11
N VAL A 139 -14.46 7.84 17.12
CA VAL A 139 -15.16 8.63 16.10
C VAL A 139 -14.89 8.15 14.68
N GLY A 140 -13.98 7.20 14.51
CA GLY A 140 -13.65 6.62 13.22
C GLY A 140 -12.55 5.59 13.31
N HIS A 141 -12.12 5.08 12.17
CA HIS A 141 -11.05 4.10 12.05
C HIS A 141 -10.20 4.40 10.81
N PHE A 142 -8.95 3.96 10.85
CA PHE A 142 -8.13 3.78 9.65
C PHE A 142 -7.58 2.35 9.61
N THR A 143 -7.03 1.95 8.47
CA THR A 143 -6.37 0.66 8.34
C THR A 143 -4.88 0.86 8.13
N GLN A 144 -4.07 0.30 9.02
CA GLN A 144 -2.63 0.18 8.83
C GLN A 144 -2.31 -1.15 8.14
N ARG A 145 -1.86 -1.07 6.89
CA ARG A 145 -1.43 -2.22 6.09
C ARG A 145 0.07 -2.41 6.24
N GLU A 146 0.49 -3.63 6.49
CA GLU A 146 1.88 -4.00 6.73
C GLU A 146 2.29 -5.18 5.85
N TRP A 147 3.45 -5.07 5.21
CA TRP A 147 4.11 -6.17 4.51
C TRP A 147 5.48 -6.38 5.13
N TYR A 148 5.60 -7.42 5.95
CA TYR A 148 6.85 -7.78 6.60
C TYR A 148 7.54 -8.94 5.89
N LEU A 149 8.77 -8.70 5.41
CA LEU A 149 9.65 -9.70 4.82
C LEU A 149 10.77 -10.03 5.83
N PRO A 150 10.67 -11.15 6.59
CA PRO A 150 11.59 -11.44 7.69
C PRO A 150 13.01 -11.73 7.20
N ALA A 151 13.18 -12.53 6.13
CA ALA A 151 14.48 -12.90 5.59
C ALA A 151 15.27 -11.67 5.12
N SER A 152 14.58 -10.77 4.42
CA SER A 152 15.19 -9.51 3.98
C SER A 152 15.31 -8.53 5.13
N LYS A 153 14.51 -8.61 6.21
CA LYS A 153 14.34 -7.59 7.27
C LYS A 153 13.80 -6.26 6.72
N ILE A 154 12.71 -6.34 5.96
CA ILE A 154 12.02 -5.18 5.39
C ILE A 154 10.59 -5.15 5.92
N LEU A 155 10.14 -4.02 6.44
CA LEU A 155 8.75 -3.77 6.79
C LEU A 155 8.23 -2.59 5.98
N ILE A 156 7.14 -2.80 5.23
CA ILE A 156 6.43 -1.71 4.55
C ILE A 156 5.18 -1.38 5.36
N VAL A 157 4.99 -0.12 5.73
CA VAL A 157 3.84 0.34 6.55
C VAL A 157 3.06 1.42 5.81
N ASP A 158 1.78 1.19 5.58
CA ASP A 158 0.87 2.13 4.93
C ASP A 158 -0.37 2.38 5.80
N ARG A 159 -0.48 3.60 6.31
CA ARG A 159 -1.60 4.08 7.13
C ARG A 159 -2.66 4.85 6.34
N PHE A 160 -2.40 5.14 5.07
CA PHE A 160 -3.23 6.03 4.26
C PHE A 160 -3.98 5.29 3.16
N GLY A 161 -3.81 3.97 3.05
CA GLY A 161 -4.45 3.19 2.00
C GLY A 161 -3.96 3.59 0.61
N THR A 162 -2.65 3.83 0.45
CA THR A 162 -2.05 4.28 -0.80
C THR A 162 -2.58 3.47 -1.99
N LYS A 163 -3.20 4.18 -2.94
CA LYS A 163 -3.78 3.59 -4.16
C LYS A 163 -2.69 2.86 -4.94
N ASN A 164 -3.02 1.67 -5.44
CA ASN A 164 -2.13 0.80 -6.23
C ASN A 164 -0.89 0.26 -5.51
N LEU A 165 -0.64 0.59 -4.24
CA LEU A 165 0.56 0.12 -3.52
C LEU A 165 0.68 -1.41 -3.54
N ALA A 166 -0.42 -2.15 -3.28
CA ALA A 166 -0.40 -3.61 -3.30
C ALA A 166 -0.03 -4.18 -4.68
N ALA A 167 -0.46 -3.53 -5.77
CA ALA A 167 -0.13 -3.94 -7.13
C ALA A 167 1.34 -3.64 -7.46
N ILE A 168 1.84 -2.46 -7.07
CA ILE A 168 3.26 -2.09 -7.20
C ILE A 168 4.14 -3.09 -6.45
N LEU A 169 3.80 -3.42 -5.20
CA LEU A 169 4.53 -4.40 -4.41
C LEU A 169 4.49 -5.78 -5.07
N LYS A 170 3.33 -6.25 -5.52
CA LYS A 170 3.20 -7.53 -6.23
C LYS A 170 4.14 -7.64 -7.44
N ASN A 171 4.36 -6.52 -8.15
CA ASN A 171 5.20 -6.44 -9.34
C ASN A 171 6.62 -5.90 -9.08
N ALA A 172 7.05 -5.82 -7.82
CA ALA A 172 8.41 -5.40 -7.47
C ALA A 172 9.46 -6.34 -8.08
N SER A 173 10.67 -5.84 -8.30
CA SER A 173 11.81 -6.64 -8.70
C SER A 173 12.82 -6.80 -7.55
N TRP A 174 13.66 -7.83 -7.68
CA TRP A 174 14.72 -8.17 -6.73
C TRP A 174 15.98 -8.48 -7.53
N SER A 175 17.10 -7.82 -7.18
CA SER A 175 18.41 -7.96 -7.83
C SER A 175 19.54 -7.91 -6.82
#